data_AF-W7DDC9-F1
#
_entry.id   AF-W7DDC9-F1
#
_cell.length_a   1.000
_cell.length_b   1.000
_cell.length_c   1.000
_cell.angle_alpha   90.00
_cell.angle_beta   90.00
_cell.angle_gamma   90.00
#
_symmetry.space_group_name_H-M   'P 1'
#
loop_
_entity.id
_entity.type
_entity.pdbx_description
1 polymer ?
#
loop_
_entity_poly.entity_id
_entity_poly.type
_entity_poly.pdbx_seq_one_letter_code
_entity_poly.pdbx_strand_id
1 'polypeptide(L)'
;MREKNWINIFLILIISSAFLVWQFRDVNMQQVKHEIQSVNLWWISVAFIFMFLYWLFEAVVLHKSILPTFSKERFSSSFRITMIGQFFNTITPMQAGGQPAQLYALLKKRH
;
A
#
# COMPACT_ATOMS: atom_id res chain seq x y z
N MET A 1 5.33 15.56 -23.77
CA MET A 1 5.78 15.52 -22.35
C MET A 1 6.59 14.23 -22.15
N ARG A 2 7.91 14.25 -22.38
CA ARG A 2 8.74 13.04 -22.32
C ARG A 2 10.15 13.36 -21.81
N GLU A 3 10.25 14.14 -20.75
CA GLU A 3 11.48 14.24 -19.99
C GLU A 3 11.54 12.99 -19.09
N LYS A 4 12.44 12.06 -19.42
CA LYS A 4 12.68 10.86 -18.61
C LYS A 4 13.32 11.32 -17.29
N ASN A 5 12.53 11.40 -16.23
CA ASN A 5 12.95 11.79 -14.87
C ASN A 5 13.83 10.72 -14.17
N TRP A 6 14.77 10.11 -14.90
CA TRP A 6 15.73 9.15 -14.37
C TRP A 6 16.57 9.72 -13.23
N ILE A 7 16.88 11.01 -13.30
CA ILE A 7 17.55 11.75 -12.23
C ILE A 7 16.73 11.71 -10.94
N ASN A 8 15.41 11.91 -11.02
CA ASN A 8 14.53 11.89 -9.85
C ASN A 8 14.41 10.48 -9.25
N ILE A 9 14.31 9.45 -10.08
CA ILE A 9 14.29 8.05 -9.62
C ILE A 9 15.61 7.70 -8.93
N PHE A 10 16.73 8.08 -9.53
CA PHE A 10 18.06 7.84 -8.97
C PHE A 10 18.27 8.58 -7.65
N LEU A 11 17.79 9.82 -7.56
CA LEU A 11 17.86 10.65 -6.35
C LEU A 11 17.00 10.08 -5.21
N ILE A 12 15.78 9.62 -5.51
CA ILE A 12 14.92 8.92 -4.53
C ILE A 12 15.60 7.64 -4.04
N LEU A 13 16.21 6.85 -4.94
CA LEU A 13 16.95 5.64 -4.58
C LEU A 13 18.13 5.95 -3.66
N ILE A 14 18.97 6.94 -4.00
CA ILE A 14 20.12 7.32 -3.19
C ILE A 14 19.69 7.78 -1.80
N ILE A 15 18.70 8.67 -1.71
CA ILE A 15 18.22 9.17 -0.41
C ILE A 15 17.65 8.03 0.43
N SER A 16 16.84 7.16 -0.18
CA SER A 16 16.26 6.01 0.52
C SER A 16 17.34 5.03 1.01
N SER A 17 18.31 4.72 0.17
CA SER A 17 19.44 3.84 0.54
C SER A 17 20.34 4.47 1.59
N ALA A 18 20.66 5.76 1.49
CA ALA A 18 21.47 6.47 2.48
C ALA A 18 20.76 6.53 3.85
N PHE A 19 19.45 6.79 3.85
CA PHE A 19 18.64 6.74 5.07
C PHE A 19 18.66 5.35 5.71
N LEU A 20 18.50 4.29 4.93
CA LEU A 20 18.58 2.92 5.44
C LEU A 20 19.96 2.63 6.05
N VAL A 21 21.06 2.91 5.34
CA VAL A 21 22.42 2.69 5.85
C VAL A 21 22.67 3.46 7.14
N TRP A 22 22.19 4.71 7.22
CA TRP A 22 22.27 5.51 8.44
C TRP A 22 21.46 4.89 9.59
N GLN A 23 20.22 4.49 9.33
CA GLN A 23 19.33 3.88 10.32
C GLN A 23 19.89 2.55 10.87
N PHE A 24 20.50 1.72 10.02
CA PHE A 24 21.03 0.40 10.42
C PHE A 24 22.32 0.47 11.24
N ARG A 25 23.04 1.60 11.24
CA ARG A 25 24.33 1.72 11.92
C ARG A 25 24.23 1.62 13.45
N ASP A 26 23.14 2.10 14.02
CA ASP A 26 22.90 2.13 15.47
C ASP A 26 22.02 0.97 15.96
N VAL A 27 21.65 0.03 15.09
CA VAL A 27 20.77 -1.10 15.44
C VAL A 27 21.57 -2.16 16.17
N ASN A 28 21.41 -2.22 17.49
CA ASN A 28 21.91 -3.34 18.28
C ASN A 28 20.98 -4.57 18.10
N MET A 29 21.52 -5.63 17.51
CA MET A 29 20.79 -6.88 17.27
C MET A 29 20.26 -7.53 18.55
N GLN A 30 20.87 -7.29 19.71
CA GLN A 30 20.36 -7.80 20.98
C GLN A 30 19.12 -7.04 21.45
N GLN A 31 19.07 -5.73 21.23
CA GLN A 31 17.93 -4.90 21.58
C GLN A 31 16.71 -5.26 20.72
N VAL A 32 16.89 -5.49 19.42
CA VAL A 32 15.83 -5.96 18.52
C VAL A 32 15.24 -7.30 18.99
N LYS A 33 16.10 -8.25 19.41
CA LYS A 33 15.63 -9.54 19.93
C LYS A 33 14.83 -9.39 21.22
N HIS A 34 15.26 -8.53 22.13
CA HIS A 34 14.56 -8.25 23.37
C HIS A 34 13.18 -7.62 23.11
N GLU A 35 13.12 -6.63 22.21
CA GLU A 35 11.87 -5.97 21.79
C GLU A 35 10.86 -6.99 21.24
N ILE A 36 11.29 -7.86 20.31
CA ILE A 36 10.44 -8.90 19.71
C ILE A 36 9.92 -9.89 20.77
N GLN A 37 10.72 -10.23 21.77
CA GLN A 37 10.29 -11.13 22.86
C GLN A 37 9.34 -10.47 23.86
N SER A 38 9.51 -9.16 24.08
CA SER A 38 8.65 -8.37 24.97
C SER A 38 7.35 -7.90 24.33
N VAL A 39 7.21 -8.11 23.02
CA VAL A 39 6.03 -7.69 22.25
C VAL A 39 4.79 -8.40 22.74
N ASN A 40 3.76 -7.61 23.01
CA ASN A 40 2.49 -8.14 23.48
C ASN A 40 1.60 -8.52 22.28
N LEU A 41 1.31 -9.81 22.15
CA LEU A 41 0.49 -10.41 21.10
C LEU A 41 -0.94 -9.82 21.03
N TRP A 42 -1.44 -9.25 22.13
CA TRP A 42 -2.72 -8.53 22.15
C TRP A 42 -2.69 -7.32 21.23
N TRP A 43 -1.63 -6.52 21.29
CA TRP A 43 -1.48 -5.33 20.45
C TRP A 43 -1.29 -5.69 18.97
N ILE A 44 -0.62 -6.81 18.67
CA ILE A 44 -0.54 -7.34 17.30
C ILE A 44 -1.95 -7.68 16.79
N SER A 45 -2.76 -8.36 17.61
CA SER A 45 -4.13 -8.73 17.24
C SER A 45 -4.99 -7.49 16.96
N VAL A 46 -4.86 -6.46 17.79
CA VAL A 46 -5.51 -5.15 17.56
C VAL A 46 -5.04 -4.53 16.24
N ALA A 47 -3.73 -4.53 15.96
CA ALA A 47 -3.18 -4.00 14.70
C ALA A 47 -3.76 -4.73 13.47
N PHE A 48 -3.92 -6.06 13.53
CA PHE A 48 -4.58 -6.82 12.46
C PHE A 48 -6.02 -6.36 12.23
N ILE A 49 -6.80 -6.15 13.30
CA ILE A 49 -8.18 -5.65 13.20
C ILE A 49 -8.22 -4.28 12.51
N PHE A 50 -7.33 -3.37 12.90
CA PHE A 50 -7.21 -2.05 12.26
C PHE A 50 -6.80 -2.15 10.78
N MET A 51 -5.95 -3.11 10.42
CA MET A 51 -5.57 -3.36 9.03
C MET A 51 -6.78 -3.83 8.18
N PHE A 52 -7.62 -4.71 8.71
CA PHE A 52 -8.86 -5.10 8.03
C PHE A 52 -9.83 -3.92 7.89
N LEU A 53 -9.96 -3.10 8.93
CA LEU A 53 -10.79 -1.89 8.90
C LEU A 53 -10.30 -0.90 7.84
N TYR A 54 -8.99 -0.72 7.73
CA TYR A 54 -8.36 0.12 6.71
C TYR A 54 -8.74 -0.34 5.29
N TRP A 55 -8.62 -1.64 4.97
CA TRP A 55 -9.04 -2.17 3.67
C TRP A 55 -10.54 -1.99 3.42
N LEU A 56 -11.37 -2.14 4.46
CA LEU A 56 -12.81 -1.95 4.34
C LEU A 56 -13.15 -0.48 4.02
N PHE A 57 -12.54 0.47 4.72
CA PHE A 57 -12.75 1.89 4.47
C PHE A 57 -12.25 2.31 3.09
N GLU A 58 -11.09 1.81 2.67
CA GLU A 58 -10.58 2.08 1.32
C GLU A 58 -11.52 1.51 0.24
N ALA A 59 -12.10 0.34 0.46
CA ALA A 59 -13.11 -0.24 -0.43
C ALA A 59 -14.41 0.58 -0.46
N VAL A 60 -14.85 1.12 0.68
CA VAL A 60 -16.02 2.02 0.76
C VAL A 60 -15.74 3.32 0.00
N VAL A 61 -14.57 3.93 0.20
CA VAL A 61 -14.14 5.14 -0.51
C VAL A 61 -14.13 4.87 -2.01
N LEU A 62 -13.48 3.79 -2.46
CA LEU A 62 -13.44 3.42 -3.87
C LEU A 62 -14.85 3.18 -4.41
N HIS A 63 -15.71 2.45 -3.69
CA HIS A 63 -17.08 2.17 -4.09
C HIS A 63 -17.90 3.45 -4.29
N LYS A 64 -17.78 4.40 -3.36
CA LYS A 64 -18.44 5.72 -3.47
C LYS A 64 -17.87 6.55 -4.62
N SER A 65 -16.57 6.48 -4.87
CA SER A 65 -15.93 7.19 -5.98
C SER A 65 -16.34 6.65 -7.35
N ILE A 66 -16.62 5.36 -7.49
CA ILE A 66 -17.00 4.75 -8.78
C ILE A 66 -18.52 4.78 -9.04
N LEU A 67 -19.35 4.90 -8.01
CA LEU A 67 -20.82 4.89 -8.10
C LEU A 67 -21.40 5.89 -9.13
N PRO A 68 -20.89 7.13 -9.25
CA PRO A 68 -21.36 8.09 -10.25
C PRO A 68 -21.06 7.69 -11.69
N THR A 69 -20.01 6.88 -11.90
CA THR A 69 -19.54 6.46 -13.23
C THR A 69 -20.03 5.05 -13.59
N PHE A 70 -20.28 4.20 -12.60
CA PHE A 70 -20.65 2.79 -12.75
C PHE A 70 -21.85 2.44 -11.84
N SER A 71 -23.04 2.78 -12.31
CA SER A 71 -24.30 2.77 -11.53
C SER A 71 -24.83 1.39 -11.08
N LYS A 72 -24.18 0.28 -11.46
CA LYS A 72 -24.60 -1.10 -11.12
C LYS A 72 -23.53 -1.92 -10.39
N GLU A 73 -22.46 -1.29 -9.91
CA GLU A 73 -21.36 -2.01 -9.25
C GLU A 73 -21.76 -2.52 -7.86
N ARG A 74 -21.47 -3.80 -7.56
CA ARG A 74 -21.65 -4.37 -6.22
C ARG A 74 -20.44 -4.04 -5.34
N PHE A 75 -20.66 -3.80 -4.05
CA PHE A 75 -19.59 -3.54 -3.07
C PHE A 75 -18.48 -4.62 -3.08
N SER A 76 -18.85 -5.90 -3.22
CA SER A 76 -17.89 -7.01 -3.33
C SER A 76 -16.91 -6.85 -4.51
N SER A 77 -17.35 -6.25 -5.62
CA SER A 77 -16.47 -5.94 -6.75
C SER A 77 -15.48 -4.83 -6.41
N SER A 78 -15.95 -3.77 -5.76
CA SER A 78 -15.09 -2.67 -5.30
C SER A 78 -14.05 -3.17 -4.31
N PHE A 79 -14.45 -4.01 -3.35
CA PHE A 79 -13.52 -4.63 -2.42
C PHE A 79 -12.43 -5.46 -3.13
N ARG A 80 -12.80 -6.26 -4.14
CA ARG A 80 -11.82 -7.01 -4.94
C ARG A 80 -10.85 -6.09 -5.68
N ILE A 81 -11.32 -4.98 -6.23
CA ILE A 81 -10.48 -4.01 -6.92
C ILE A 81 -9.53 -3.31 -5.93
N THR A 82 -10.00 -2.95 -4.74
CA THR A 82 -9.17 -2.42 -3.65
C THR A 82 -8.06 -3.38 -3.29
N MET A 83 -8.36 -4.68 -3.12
CA MET A 83 -7.34 -5.69 -2.82
C MET A 83 -6.28 -5.83 -3.93
N ILE A 84 -6.69 -5.74 -5.20
CA ILE A 84 -5.75 -5.71 -6.33
C ILE A 84 -4.85 -4.47 -6.21
N GLY A 85 -5.42 -3.29 -5.95
CA GLY A 85 -4.66 -2.06 -5.74
C GLY A 85 -3.64 -2.18 -4.59
N GLN A 86 -4.07 -2.74 -3.46
CA GLN A 86 -3.21 -2.96 -2.29
C GLN A 86 -2.05 -3.91 -2.60
N PHE A 87 -2.29 -4.98 -3.36
CA PHE A 87 -1.22 -5.86 -3.83
C PHE A 87 -0.21 -5.11 -4.72
N PHE A 88 -0.67 -4.28 -5.66
CA PHE A 88 0.24 -3.49 -6.48
C PHE A 88 0.96 -2.40 -5.68
N ASN A 89 0.33 -1.83 -4.64
CA ASN A 89 0.96 -0.88 -3.73
C ASN A 89 2.11 -1.50 -2.94
N THR A 90 2.02 -2.77 -2.54
CA THR A 90 3.07 -3.42 -1.74
C THR A 90 4.28 -3.87 -2.57
N ILE A 91 4.07 -4.24 -3.84
CA ILE A 91 5.18 -4.67 -4.72
C ILE A 91 5.85 -3.51 -5.45
N THR A 92 5.19 -2.35 -5.56
CA THR A 92 5.73 -1.17 -6.25
C THR A 92 6.33 -0.17 -5.26
N PRO A 93 7.49 0.43 -5.59
CA PRO A 93 8.07 1.46 -4.75
C PRO A 93 7.10 2.63 -4.60
N MET A 94 7.06 3.21 -3.39
CA MET A 94 6.23 4.37 -3.03
C MET A 94 4.71 4.15 -3.17
N GLN A 95 4.23 2.91 -3.27
CA GLN A 95 2.80 2.63 -3.48
C GLN A 95 2.25 3.28 -4.77
N ALA A 96 3.10 3.45 -5.79
CA ALA A 96 2.69 4.11 -7.03
C ALA A 96 1.80 3.21 -7.93
N GLY A 97 1.84 1.90 -7.73
CA GLY A 97 1.18 0.91 -8.59
C GLY A 97 -0.29 0.66 -8.31
N GLY A 98 -0.81 0.98 -7.12
CA GLY A 98 -2.17 0.60 -6.75
C GLY A 98 -3.24 1.38 -7.47
N GLN A 99 -3.10 2.70 -7.60
CA GLN A 99 -4.10 3.53 -8.30
C GLN A 99 -4.20 3.18 -9.81
N PRO A 100 -3.09 3.03 -10.57
CA PRO A 100 -3.15 2.54 -11.95
C PRO A 100 -3.78 1.15 -12.08
N ALA A 101 -3.46 0.23 -11.17
CA ALA A 101 -4.00 -1.12 -11.19
C ALA A 101 -5.52 -1.15 -10.90
N GLN A 102 -5.99 -0.33 -9.94
CA GLN A 102 -7.41 -0.15 -9.65
C GLN A 102 -8.15 0.39 -10.88
N LEU A 103 -7.60 1.41 -11.56
CA LEU A 103 -8.18 1.97 -12.78
C LEU A 103 -8.24 0.94 -13.91
N TYR A 104 -7.17 0.18 -14.13
CA TYR A 104 -7.16 -0.89 -15.13
C TYR A 104 -8.21 -1.97 -14.84
N ALA A 105 -8.35 -2.39 -13.59
CA ALA A 105 -9.36 -3.37 -13.19
C ALA A 105 -10.79 -2.86 -13.37
N LEU A 106 -11.04 -1.57 -13.12
CA LEU A 106 -12.33 -0.90 -13.37
C LEU A 106 -12.65 -0.85 -14.87
N LEU A 107 -11.69 -0.45 -15.71
CA LEU A 107 -11.85 -0.36 -17.16
C LEU A 107 -12.07 -1.73 -17.80
N LYS A 108 -11.33 -2.76 -17.37
CA LYS A 108 -11.48 -4.13 -17.87
C LYS A 108 -12.87 -4.69 -17.60
N LYS A 109 -13.51 -4.28 -16.49
CA LYS A 109 -14.87 -4.73 -16.14
C LYS A 109 -15.97 -4.06 -16.98
N ARG A 110 -15.65 -2.95 -17.66
CA ARG A 110 -16.60 -2.19 -18.50
C ARG A 110 -16.90 -2.88 -19.84
N HIS A 111 -15.97 -3.72 -20.32
CA HIS A 111 -16.12 -4.54 -21.52
C HIS A 111 -16.71 -5.90 -21.15
#